data_AF-A0A7C7PWK5-F1
#
_entry.id   AF-A0A7C7PWK5-F1
#
_cell.length_a   1.000
_cell.length_b   1.000
_cell.length_c   1.000
_cell.angle_alpha   90.00
_cell.angle_beta   90.00
_cell.angle_gamma   90.00
#
_symmetry.space_group_name_H-M   'P 1'
#
loop_
_entity.id
_entity.type
_entity.pdbx_description
1 polymer ?
#
loop_
_entity_poly.entity_id
_entity_poly.type
_entity_poly.pdbx_seq_one_letter_code
_entity_poly.pdbx_strand_id
1 'polypeptide(L)'
;MGAIVFGILLLGVGGAFADTVYTWYYGKQMASFLQTVNAYLSSAEFVDLFKVVVGFSFIMVLLSVIAAMGNFERSLSLLKFYGLMIVVWLLVSQIKTNLVVVDRCTKATYTSIEVPWIVGKPLSWFTTIEHSVRNTLVSFFGPYLPDAYKNHEGCFTGYELLRPAITYQPKDPYLRLSTKQYIKDCIIPSIMAGDIDRFALVSTNDLWNSEFACTTGKLCAALTTVYYSSMYPEGIVEGCPNAYARISADIVDEYSTAWKDLKTKVFGTASAISETDIPVYLGEITPFLMSVSLTGENLIRQAITIQSLNQVSAEFATAVAYQEAYLNALSRLNMLDFGRGGTLNAMKGVIETLL
;
A
#
# COMPACT_ATOMS: atom_id res chain seq x y z
N MET A 1 -35.29 24.67 -33.87
CA MET A 1 -35.46 24.81 -32.41
C MET A 1 -34.81 23.69 -31.58
N GLY A 2 -34.27 22.61 -32.16
CA GLY A 2 -33.65 21.51 -31.39
C GLY A 2 -32.22 21.75 -30.89
N ALA A 3 -31.42 22.62 -31.52
CA ALA A 3 -30.03 22.86 -31.12
C ALA A 3 -29.88 23.79 -29.90
N ILE A 4 -30.85 24.70 -29.68
CA ILE A 4 -30.84 25.63 -28.54
C ILE A 4 -31.24 24.90 -27.25
N VAL A 5 -32.15 23.92 -27.34
CA VAL A 5 -32.54 23.10 -26.19
C VAL A 5 -31.39 22.17 -25.74
N PHE A 6 -30.58 21.66 -26.67
CA PHE A 6 -29.39 20.87 -26.33
C PHE A 6 -28.24 21.74 -25.78
N GLY A 7 -28.09 22.97 -26.28
CA GLY A 7 -27.15 23.96 -25.73
C GLY A 7 -27.51 24.43 -24.32
N ILE A 8 -28.80 24.57 -24.02
CA ILE A 8 -29.28 24.92 -22.67
C ILE A 8 -29.17 23.73 -21.70
N LEU A 9 -29.26 22.49 -22.17
CA LEU A 9 -29.04 21.30 -21.34
C LEU A 9 -27.56 21.12 -20.93
N LEU A 10 -26.60 21.64 -21.72
CA LEU A 10 -25.18 21.66 -21.39
C LEU A 10 -24.74 22.91 -20.59
N LEU A 11 -25.51 24.00 -20.67
CA LEU A 11 -25.24 25.25 -19.95
C LEU A 11 -26.10 25.43 -18.67
N GLY A 12 -26.98 24.48 -18.38
CA GLY A 12 -28.10 24.66 -17.47
C GLY A 12 -28.20 23.64 -16.35
N VAL A 13 -27.10 23.24 -15.70
CA VAL A 13 -27.13 22.79 -14.30
C VAL A 13 -25.78 23.14 -13.66
N GLY A 14 -25.75 24.17 -12.82
CA GLY A 14 -24.51 24.58 -12.17
C GLY A 14 -24.70 25.87 -11.38
N GLY A 15 -25.70 25.90 -10.50
CA GLY A 15 -25.74 26.93 -9.48
C GLY A 15 -24.47 26.85 -8.62
N ALA A 16 -23.80 28.00 -8.47
CA ALA A 16 -23.12 28.55 -7.28
C ALA A 16 -22.46 27.62 -6.22
N PHE A 17 -22.19 26.37 -6.53
CA PHE A 17 -21.51 25.40 -5.66
C PHE A 17 -20.23 24.93 -6.36
N ALA A 18 -19.15 24.78 -5.60
CA ALA A 18 -17.92 24.21 -6.13
C ALA A 18 -18.21 22.79 -6.62
N ASP A 19 -17.85 22.47 -7.86
CA ASP A 19 -18.08 21.14 -8.40
C ASP A 19 -17.10 20.15 -7.74
N THR A 20 -17.59 18.99 -7.34
CA THR A 20 -16.78 17.99 -6.65
C THR A 20 -16.26 16.96 -7.65
N VAL A 21 -14.96 16.65 -7.56
CA VAL A 21 -14.29 15.59 -8.30
C VAL A 21 -13.95 14.47 -7.33
N TYR A 22 -14.51 13.28 -7.57
CA TYR A 22 -14.26 12.10 -6.75
C TYR A 22 -13.04 11.33 -7.25
N THR A 23 -12.19 10.86 -6.33
CA THR A 23 -10.97 10.09 -6.63
C THR A 23 -10.77 8.96 -5.63
N TRP A 24 -9.89 8.00 -5.98
CA TRP A 24 -9.58 6.81 -5.19
C TRP A 24 -8.07 6.62 -5.08
N TYR A 25 -7.45 6.98 -3.95
CA TYR A 25 -6.00 6.94 -3.66
C TYR A 25 -5.12 7.95 -4.40
N TYR A 26 -5.56 8.46 -5.56
CA TYR A 26 -4.79 9.39 -6.38
C TYR A 26 -5.26 10.86 -6.24
N GLY A 27 -5.96 11.21 -5.16
CA GLY A 27 -6.52 12.56 -4.99
C GLY A 27 -5.47 13.67 -5.04
N LYS A 28 -4.28 13.43 -4.47
CA LYS A 28 -3.17 14.39 -4.52
C LYS A 28 -2.67 14.61 -5.96
N GLN A 29 -2.47 13.50 -6.69
CA GLN A 29 -1.99 13.51 -8.06
C GLN A 29 -3.00 14.18 -8.98
N MET A 30 -4.31 13.93 -8.78
CA MET A 30 -5.38 14.59 -9.52
C MET A 30 -5.39 16.10 -9.23
N ALA A 31 -5.29 16.50 -7.96
CA ALA A 31 -5.21 17.90 -7.59
C ALA A 31 -4.01 18.62 -8.24
N SER A 32 -2.81 18.02 -8.19
CA SER A 32 -1.61 18.56 -8.83
C SER A 32 -1.72 18.59 -10.36
N PHE A 33 -2.34 17.58 -10.98
CA PHE A 33 -2.60 17.57 -12.42
C PHE A 33 -3.51 18.73 -12.83
N LEU A 34 -4.62 18.93 -12.12
CA LEU A 34 -5.57 20.01 -12.41
C LEU A 34 -4.97 21.40 -12.24
N GLN A 35 -4.14 21.59 -11.20
CA GLN A 35 -3.37 22.82 -11.03
C GLN A 35 -2.41 23.06 -12.19
N THR A 36 -1.72 22.01 -12.64
CA THR A 36 -0.79 22.08 -13.78
C THR A 36 -1.53 22.39 -15.09
N VAL A 37 -2.70 21.81 -15.30
CA VAL A 37 -3.55 22.09 -16.47
C VAL A 37 -3.98 23.56 -16.49
N ASN A 38 -4.41 24.11 -15.35
CA ASN A 38 -4.75 25.54 -15.27
C ASN A 38 -3.53 26.41 -15.54
N ALA A 39 -2.36 26.08 -14.97
CA ALA A 39 -1.12 26.82 -15.22
C ALA A 39 -0.69 26.78 -16.70
N TYR A 40 -0.84 25.64 -17.37
CA TYR A 40 -0.49 25.50 -18.78
C TYR A 40 -1.46 26.26 -19.70
N LEU A 41 -2.78 26.13 -19.49
CA LEU A 41 -3.79 26.78 -20.32
C LEU A 41 -3.86 28.30 -20.12
N SER A 42 -3.37 28.80 -18.98
CA SER A 42 -3.21 30.23 -18.71
C SER A 42 -1.82 30.78 -19.08
N SER A 43 -0.91 29.95 -19.57
CA SER A 43 0.42 30.40 -19.98
C SER A 43 0.35 31.31 -21.21
N ALA A 44 1.22 32.33 -21.23
CA ALA A 44 1.33 33.25 -22.37
C ALA A 44 1.67 32.51 -23.67
N GLU A 45 2.49 31.46 -23.59
CA GLU A 45 2.89 30.64 -24.74
C GLU A 45 1.69 29.91 -25.37
N PHE A 46 0.82 29.31 -24.55
CA PHE A 46 -0.40 28.66 -25.05
C PHE A 46 -1.34 29.67 -25.70
N VAL A 47 -1.50 30.84 -25.05
CA VAL A 47 -2.35 31.92 -25.55
C VAL A 47 -1.84 32.43 -26.91
N ASP A 48 -0.52 32.59 -27.06
CA ASP A 48 0.07 33.09 -28.29
C ASP A 48 0.05 32.05 -29.40
N LEU A 49 0.30 30.78 -29.10
CA LEU A 49 0.13 29.69 -30.07
C LEU A 49 -1.32 29.60 -30.54
N PHE A 50 -2.29 29.72 -29.64
CA PHE A 50 -3.71 29.71 -30.01
C PHE A 50 -4.07 30.89 -30.93
N LYS A 51 -3.59 32.11 -30.63
CA LYS A 51 -3.78 33.27 -31.50
C LYS A 51 -3.20 33.04 -32.90
N VAL A 52 -2.01 32.44 -33.00
CA VAL A 52 -1.36 32.13 -34.28
C VAL A 52 -2.19 31.12 -35.07
N VAL A 53 -2.64 30.03 -34.43
CA VAL A 53 -3.48 29.00 -35.07
C VAL A 53 -4.82 29.59 -35.54
N VAL A 54 -5.47 30.40 -34.71
CA VAL A 54 -6.70 31.11 -35.09
C VAL A 54 -6.43 32.06 -36.28
N GLY A 55 -5.32 32.80 -36.25
CA GLY A 55 -4.90 33.67 -37.36
C GLY A 55 -4.72 32.91 -38.68
N PHE A 56 -4.02 31.76 -38.67
CA PHE A 56 -3.87 30.92 -39.86
C PHE A 56 -5.20 30.35 -40.35
N SER A 57 -6.08 29.92 -39.44
CA SER A 57 -7.42 29.46 -39.81
C SER A 57 -8.28 30.59 -40.39
N PHE A 58 -8.05 31.84 -40.00
CA PHE A 58 -8.76 33.01 -40.54
C PHE A 58 -8.34 33.29 -41.97
N ILE A 59 -7.04 33.25 -42.24
CA ILE A 59 -6.50 33.43 -43.59
C ILE A 59 -6.99 32.32 -44.54
N MET A 60 -6.94 31.05 -44.11
CA MET A 60 -7.44 29.91 -44.90
C MET A 60 -8.94 30.04 -45.22
N VAL A 61 -9.74 30.49 -44.25
CA VAL A 61 -11.17 30.73 -44.44
C VAL A 61 -11.41 31.89 -45.40
N LEU A 62 -10.68 33.00 -45.27
CA LEU A 62 -10.79 34.17 -46.15
C LEU A 62 -10.51 33.80 -47.62
N LEU A 63 -9.47 33.00 -47.86
CA LEU A 63 -9.17 32.45 -49.17
C LEU A 63 -10.30 31.55 -49.71
N SER A 64 -10.91 30.73 -48.84
CA SER A 64 -12.04 29.87 -49.23
C SER A 64 -13.32 30.64 -49.58
N VAL A 65 -13.53 31.83 -48.98
CA VAL A 65 -14.67 32.71 -49.30
C VAL A 65 -14.45 33.39 -50.65
N ILE A 66 -13.25 33.90 -50.89
CA ILE A 66 -12.89 34.53 -52.17
C ILE A 66 -12.98 33.50 -53.32
N ALA A 67 -12.56 32.26 -53.07
CA ALA A 67 -12.63 31.18 -54.05
C ALA A 67 -14.06 30.67 -54.33
N ALA A 68 -15.04 30.99 -53.48
CA ALA A 68 -16.40 30.43 -53.54
C ALA A 68 -17.49 31.46 -53.90
N MET A 69 -17.14 32.54 -54.61
CA MET A 69 -18.00 33.67 -55.01
C MET A 69 -19.51 33.36 -54.98
N GLY A 70 -20.21 33.87 -53.97
CA GLY A 70 -21.67 34.10 -54.02
C GLY A 70 -22.58 33.22 -53.17
N ASN A 71 -22.11 32.14 -52.51
CA ASN A 71 -23.02 31.30 -51.72
C ASN A 71 -23.21 31.81 -50.28
N PHE A 72 -24.35 32.47 -50.04
CA PHE A 72 -24.75 33.01 -48.72
C PHE A 72 -24.80 31.93 -47.62
N GLU A 73 -25.14 30.69 -47.97
CA GLU A 73 -25.13 29.55 -47.04
C GLU A 73 -23.71 29.22 -46.53
N ARG A 74 -22.68 29.44 -47.35
CA ARG A 74 -21.28 29.20 -46.97
C ARG A 74 -20.78 30.28 -46.01
N SER A 75 -21.23 31.53 -46.18
CA SER A 75 -20.93 32.63 -45.25
C SER A 75 -21.53 32.40 -43.85
N LEU A 76 -22.77 31.91 -43.78
CA LEU A 76 -23.41 31.58 -42.49
C LEU A 76 -22.73 30.40 -41.79
N SER A 77 -22.23 29.41 -42.55
CA SER A 77 -21.42 28.30 -42.02
C SER A 77 -20.11 28.79 -41.39
N LEU A 78 -19.46 29.78 -42.00
CA LEU A 78 -18.21 30.36 -41.50
C LEU A 78 -18.43 31.20 -40.24
N LEU A 79 -19.53 31.95 -40.15
CA LEU A 79 -19.91 32.66 -38.94
C LEU A 79 -20.17 31.69 -37.78
N LYS A 80 -20.79 30.54 -38.04
CA LYS A 80 -20.98 29.47 -37.04
C LYS A 80 -19.65 28.87 -36.60
N PHE A 81 -18.72 28.62 -37.52
CA PHE A 81 -17.39 28.09 -37.19
C PHE A 81 -16.60 29.07 -36.31
N TYR A 82 -16.54 30.35 -36.68
CA TYR A 82 -15.86 31.38 -35.88
C TYR A 82 -16.54 31.66 -34.54
N GLY A 83 -17.88 31.68 -34.52
CA GLY A 83 -18.64 31.77 -33.28
C GLY A 83 -18.30 30.61 -32.34
N LEU A 84 -18.19 29.38 -32.87
CA LEU A 84 -17.81 28.20 -32.09
C LEU A 84 -16.36 28.29 -31.61
N MET A 85 -15.43 28.76 -32.43
CA MET A 85 -14.03 28.98 -32.02
C MET A 85 -13.88 30.02 -30.91
N ILE A 86 -14.65 31.11 -30.96
CA ILE A 86 -14.69 32.11 -29.89
C ILE A 86 -15.27 31.51 -28.61
N VAL A 87 -16.35 30.72 -28.71
CA VAL A 87 -16.92 30.01 -27.56
C VAL A 87 -15.91 29.03 -26.96
N VAL A 88 -15.21 28.24 -27.78
CA VAL A 88 -14.14 27.34 -27.33
C VAL A 88 -13.03 28.11 -26.65
N TRP A 89 -12.58 29.22 -27.22
CA TRP A 89 -11.57 30.08 -26.59
C TRP A 89 -12.01 30.59 -25.22
N LEU A 90 -13.24 31.09 -25.12
CA LEU A 90 -13.81 31.56 -23.84
C LEU A 90 -13.88 30.44 -22.80
N LEU A 91 -14.28 29.23 -23.21
CA LEU A 91 -14.38 28.07 -22.33
C LEU A 91 -13.01 27.52 -21.88
N VAL A 92 -11.96 27.69 -22.70
CA VAL A 92 -10.61 27.22 -22.42
C VAL A 92 -9.82 28.23 -21.58
N SER A 93 -10.00 29.53 -21.80
CA SER A 93 -9.12 30.57 -21.24
C SER A 93 -9.77 31.50 -20.21
N GLN A 94 -11.07 31.80 -20.33
CA GLN A 94 -11.73 32.83 -19.53
C GLN A 94 -12.69 32.25 -18.49
N ILE A 95 -13.48 31.25 -18.86
CA ILE A 95 -14.49 30.66 -17.99
C ILE A 95 -13.84 29.57 -17.16
N LYS A 96 -13.65 29.86 -15.87
CA LYS A 96 -13.07 28.94 -14.91
C LYS A 96 -14.12 28.45 -13.90
N THR A 97 -13.91 27.24 -13.41
CA THR A 97 -14.76 26.60 -12.40
C THR A 97 -13.89 26.20 -11.21
N ASN A 98 -14.39 26.47 -10.01
CA ASN A 98 -13.74 26.02 -8.77
C ASN A 98 -14.11 24.56 -8.51
N LEU A 99 -13.08 23.71 -8.45
CA LEU A 99 -13.20 22.30 -8.16
C LEU A 99 -12.75 21.99 -6.74
N VAL A 100 -13.45 21.04 -6.11
CA VAL A 100 -13.01 20.38 -4.87
C VAL A 100 -12.72 18.93 -5.20
N VAL A 101 -11.48 18.49 -5.01
CA VAL A 101 -11.10 17.09 -5.20
C VAL A 101 -11.23 16.38 -3.87
N VAL A 102 -12.10 15.37 -3.81
CA VAL A 102 -12.31 14.54 -2.63
C VAL A 102 -11.81 13.14 -2.93
N ASP A 103 -10.85 12.66 -2.15
CA ASP A 103 -10.40 11.28 -2.17
C ASP A 103 -11.23 10.47 -1.19
N ARG A 104 -12.05 9.54 -1.70
CA ARG A 104 -12.97 8.76 -0.86
C ARG A 104 -12.26 7.63 -0.11
N CYS A 105 -11.07 7.23 -0.55
CA CYS A 105 -10.24 6.21 0.08
C CYS A 105 -9.36 6.78 1.19
N THR A 106 -8.65 7.88 0.92
CA THR A 106 -7.75 8.50 1.92
C THR A 106 -8.46 9.52 2.81
N LYS A 107 -9.73 9.82 2.51
CA LYS A 107 -10.56 10.88 3.13
C LYS A 107 -9.91 12.28 3.05
N ALA A 108 -8.91 12.45 2.20
CA ALA A 108 -8.25 13.72 1.95
C ALA A 108 -9.13 14.61 1.04
N THR A 109 -9.20 15.90 1.36
CA THR A 109 -9.92 16.88 0.54
C THR A 109 -8.96 17.99 0.11
N TYR A 110 -8.91 18.25 -1.19
CA TYR A 110 -8.13 19.33 -1.79
C TYR A 110 -9.09 20.38 -2.33
N THR A 111 -9.09 21.56 -1.74
CA THR A 111 -10.06 22.62 -2.04
C THR A 111 -9.50 23.68 -2.98
N SER A 112 -10.42 24.43 -3.60
CA SER A 112 -10.13 25.66 -4.36
C SER A 112 -9.18 25.47 -5.55
N ILE A 113 -9.38 24.40 -6.34
CA ILE A 113 -8.62 24.20 -7.57
C ILE A 113 -9.37 24.84 -8.72
N GLU A 114 -8.86 25.96 -9.20
CA GLU A 114 -9.44 26.66 -10.34
C GLU A 114 -8.99 25.99 -11.64
N VAL A 115 -9.94 25.58 -12.48
CA VAL A 115 -9.68 24.90 -13.76
C VAL A 115 -10.64 25.43 -14.83
N PRO A 116 -10.22 25.53 -16.11
CA PRO A 116 -11.14 25.87 -17.20
C PRO A 116 -12.36 24.96 -17.26
N TRP A 117 -13.52 25.56 -17.55
CA TRP A 117 -14.83 24.91 -17.52
C TRP A 117 -14.87 23.63 -18.35
N ILE A 118 -14.23 23.63 -19.53
CA ILE A 118 -14.22 22.52 -20.47
C ILE A 118 -13.53 21.26 -19.92
N VAL A 119 -12.61 21.40 -18.97
CA VAL A 119 -11.96 20.26 -18.30
C VAL A 119 -12.68 19.93 -17.00
N GLY A 120 -13.00 20.96 -16.21
CA GLY A 120 -13.55 20.77 -14.87
C GLY A 120 -14.94 20.13 -14.85
N LYS A 121 -15.87 20.60 -15.71
CA LYS A 121 -17.27 20.14 -15.69
C LYS A 121 -17.45 18.69 -16.19
N PRO A 122 -16.88 18.28 -17.33
CA PRO A 122 -16.97 16.87 -17.73
C PRO A 122 -16.33 15.95 -16.69
N LEU A 123 -15.19 16.35 -16.12
CA LEU A 123 -14.50 15.54 -15.11
C LEU A 123 -15.33 15.37 -13.83
N SER A 124 -15.93 16.44 -13.30
CA SER A 124 -16.80 16.34 -12.13
C SER A 124 -18.03 15.47 -12.42
N TRP A 125 -18.60 15.58 -13.61
CA TRP A 125 -19.73 14.76 -14.03
C TRP A 125 -19.38 13.27 -14.12
N PHE A 126 -18.31 12.91 -14.83
CA PHE A 126 -17.86 11.52 -14.95
C PHE A 126 -17.53 10.90 -13.60
N THR A 127 -16.80 11.62 -12.75
CA THR A 127 -16.44 11.13 -11.41
C THR A 127 -17.63 11.01 -10.47
N THR A 128 -18.65 11.86 -10.62
CA THR A 128 -19.93 11.74 -9.89
C THR A 128 -20.71 10.50 -10.33
N ILE A 129 -20.74 10.21 -11.64
CA ILE A 129 -21.35 8.97 -12.15
C ILE A 129 -20.60 7.75 -11.61
N GLU A 130 -19.27 7.75 -11.68
CA GLU A 130 -18.46 6.64 -11.14
C GLU A 130 -18.73 6.42 -9.65
N HIS A 131 -18.81 7.51 -8.87
CA HIS A 131 -19.16 7.45 -7.45
C HIS A 131 -20.53 6.80 -7.21
N SER A 132 -21.54 7.19 -7.99
CA SER A 132 -22.89 6.61 -7.91
C SER A 132 -22.92 5.12 -8.26
N VAL A 133 -22.22 4.73 -9.33
CA VAL A 133 -22.10 3.32 -9.74
C VAL A 133 -21.40 2.52 -8.66
N ARG A 134 -20.32 3.05 -8.06
CA ARG A 134 -19.56 2.35 -7.02
C ARG A 134 -20.37 2.22 -5.73
N ASN A 135 -21.10 3.25 -5.31
CA ASN A 135 -22.01 3.15 -4.16
C ASN A 135 -23.10 2.10 -4.38
N THR A 136 -23.60 2.01 -5.60
CA THR A 136 -24.57 0.98 -5.99
C THR A 136 -23.93 -0.42 -5.90
N LEU A 137 -22.71 -0.58 -6.41
CA LEU A 137 -21.96 -1.83 -6.33
C LEU A 137 -21.67 -2.24 -4.87
N VAL A 138 -21.26 -1.30 -4.03
CA VAL A 138 -21.09 -1.51 -2.58
C VAL A 138 -22.41 -1.85 -1.91
N SER A 139 -23.54 -1.28 -2.33
CA SER A 139 -24.84 -1.65 -1.77
C SER A 139 -25.25 -3.08 -2.13
N PHE A 140 -24.90 -3.56 -3.33
CA PHE A 140 -25.18 -4.92 -3.78
C PHE A 140 -24.27 -5.97 -3.16
N PHE A 141 -22.95 -5.72 -3.13
CA PHE A 141 -21.96 -6.66 -2.58
C PHE A 141 -21.69 -6.43 -1.09
N GLY A 142 -22.14 -5.32 -0.53
CA GLY A 142 -21.95 -4.90 0.84
C GLY A 142 -22.27 -6.00 1.86
N PRO A 143 -23.39 -6.73 1.77
CA PRO A 143 -23.70 -7.82 2.70
C PRO A 143 -22.62 -8.90 2.81
N TYR A 144 -21.78 -9.05 1.77
CA TYR A 144 -20.72 -10.06 1.69
C TYR A 144 -19.32 -9.51 1.96
N LEU A 145 -19.20 -8.20 2.21
CA LEU A 145 -17.92 -7.51 2.44
C LEU A 145 -17.78 -7.12 3.92
N PRO A 146 -16.56 -7.20 4.49
CA PRO A 146 -16.26 -6.65 5.82
C PRO A 146 -16.55 -5.14 5.89
N ASP A 147 -16.80 -4.63 7.10
CA ASP A 147 -17.18 -3.22 7.31
C ASP A 147 -16.05 -2.25 6.92
N ALA A 148 -14.79 -2.69 6.97
CA ALA A 148 -13.62 -2.02 6.45
C ALA A 148 -13.72 -1.69 4.94
N TYR A 149 -14.45 -2.49 4.17
CA TYR A 149 -14.72 -2.23 2.75
C TYR A 149 -16.01 -1.42 2.54
N LYS A 150 -17.01 -1.55 3.43
CA LYS A 150 -18.27 -0.79 3.37
C LYS A 150 -18.07 0.69 3.67
N ASN A 151 -17.29 1.00 4.70
CA ASN A 151 -17.07 2.37 5.19
C ASN A 151 -16.16 3.21 4.28
N HIS A 152 -15.60 2.60 3.24
CA HIS A 152 -14.68 3.23 2.30
C HIS A 152 -15.20 3.24 0.86
N GLU A 153 -16.52 3.12 0.65
CA GLU A 153 -17.15 3.42 -0.65
C GLU A 153 -16.49 2.68 -1.82
N GLY A 154 -16.12 1.41 -1.58
CA GLY A 154 -15.56 0.54 -2.59
C GLY A 154 -14.06 0.68 -2.80
N CYS A 155 -13.31 1.27 -1.87
CA CYS A 155 -11.84 1.23 -1.90
C CYS A 155 -11.34 -0.17 -1.52
N PHE A 156 -10.51 -0.78 -2.37
CA PHE A 156 -9.89 -2.09 -2.14
C PHE A 156 -8.68 -1.98 -1.19
N THR A 157 -8.85 -1.33 -0.04
CA THR A 157 -7.77 -1.04 0.93
C THR A 157 -7.22 -2.29 1.59
N GLY A 158 -8.03 -3.35 1.69
CA GLY A 158 -7.65 -4.46 2.55
C GLY A 158 -6.50 -5.31 2.03
N TYR A 159 -6.41 -5.57 0.72
CA TYR A 159 -5.28 -6.32 0.18
C TYR A 159 -3.98 -5.50 0.26
N GLU A 160 -4.06 -4.21 -0.11
CA GLU A 160 -2.91 -3.29 -0.07
C GLU A 160 -2.42 -3.05 1.37
N LEU A 161 -3.29 -3.16 2.37
CA LEU A 161 -2.92 -3.08 3.78
C LEU A 161 -2.40 -4.41 4.33
N LEU A 162 -2.99 -5.54 3.93
CA LEU A 162 -2.61 -6.87 4.39
C LEU A 162 -1.21 -7.26 3.93
N ARG A 163 -0.87 -7.01 2.66
CA ARG A 163 0.43 -7.38 2.08
C ARG A 163 1.65 -6.82 2.85
N PRO A 164 1.74 -5.51 3.15
CA PRO A 164 2.86 -4.99 3.94
C PRO A 164 2.76 -5.38 5.42
N ALA A 165 1.57 -5.69 5.95
CA ALA A 165 1.39 -6.15 7.32
C ALA A 165 1.95 -7.56 7.54
N ILE A 166 1.70 -8.52 6.63
CA ILE A 166 2.23 -9.89 6.74
C ILE A 166 3.75 -9.97 6.57
N THR A 167 4.36 -8.99 5.91
CA THR A 167 5.82 -8.88 5.74
C THR A 167 6.44 -7.85 6.66
N TYR A 168 5.74 -7.42 7.72
CA TYR A 168 6.24 -6.38 8.60
C TYR A 168 7.51 -6.84 9.32
N GLN A 169 8.47 -5.93 9.42
CA GLN A 169 9.69 -6.10 10.22
C GLN A 169 9.76 -4.96 11.23
N PRO A 170 10.18 -5.23 12.49
CA PRO A 170 10.42 -4.19 13.46
C PRO A 170 11.39 -3.15 12.92
N LYS A 171 11.06 -1.86 13.09
CA LYS A 171 11.97 -0.76 12.77
C LYS A 171 13.05 -0.59 13.80
N ASP A 172 12.76 -0.91 15.06
CA ASP A 172 13.78 -0.92 16.11
C ASP A 172 14.84 -1.99 15.82
N PRO A 173 16.12 -1.59 15.58
CA PRO A 173 17.19 -2.56 15.36
C PRO A 173 17.44 -3.45 16.59
N TYR A 174 17.20 -2.95 17.81
CA TYR A 174 17.42 -3.74 19.02
C TYR A 174 16.38 -4.83 19.16
N LEU A 175 15.09 -4.50 18.99
CA LEU A 175 14.03 -5.51 18.97
C LEU A 175 14.28 -6.59 17.92
N ARG A 176 14.74 -6.23 16.72
CA ARG A 176 15.08 -7.19 15.67
C ARG A 176 16.23 -8.13 16.08
N LEU A 177 17.28 -7.59 16.69
CA LEU A 177 18.43 -8.37 17.17
C LEU A 177 18.06 -9.28 18.34
N SER A 178 17.34 -8.75 19.33
CA SER A 178 16.87 -9.49 20.51
C SER A 178 15.94 -10.65 20.12
N THR A 179 14.99 -10.41 19.23
CA THR A 179 14.07 -11.45 18.74
C THR A 179 14.82 -12.54 17.98
N LYS A 180 15.78 -12.15 17.13
CA LYS A 180 16.62 -13.09 16.39
C LYS A 180 17.46 -13.96 17.33
N GLN A 181 18.11 -13.36 18.31
CA GLN A 181 18.96 -14.09 19.27
C GLN A 181 18.12 -15.02 20.15
N TYR A 182 16.95 -14.55 20.60
CA TYR A 182 16.00 -15.37 21.35
C TYR A 182 15.56 -16.60 20.56
N ILE A 183 15.20 -16.45 19.28
CA ILE A 183 14.83 -17.59 18.46
C ILE A 183 16.01 -18.56 18.31
N LYS A 184 17.21 -18.05 18.05
CA LYS A 184 18.41 -18.86 17.85
C LYS A 184 18.81 -19.66 19.11
N ASP A 185 18.80 -19.02 20.28
CA ASP A 185 19.34 -19.61 21.51
C ASP A 185 18.29 -20.34 22.34
N CYS A 186 17.02 -19.93 22.28
CA CYS A 186 15.95 -20.48 23.11
C CYS A 186 15.00 -21.38 22.31
N ILE A 187 14.58 -20.96 21.11
CA ILE A 187 13.52 -21.65 20.35
C ILE A 187 14.06 -22.79 19.51
N ILE A 188 15.11 -22.56 18.71
CA ILE A 188 15.70 -23.59 17.84
C ILE A 188 16.14 -24.82 18.66
N PRO A 189 16.84 -24.69 19.80
CA PRO A 189 17.21 -25.86 20.61
C PRO A 189 15.99 -26.59 21.18
N SER A 190 14.92 -25.87 21.57
CA SER A 190 13.67 -26.49 22.01
C SER A 190 12.94 -27.24 20.89
N ILE A 191 13.00 -26.76 19.64
CA ILE A 191 12.49 -27.50 18.47
C ILE A 191 13.33 -28.77 18.24
N MET A 192 14.66 -28.66 18.30
CA MET A 192 15.56 -29.80 18.10
C MET A 192 15.45 -30.87 19.19
N ALA A 193 15.18 -30.44 20.43
CA ALA A 193 14.94 -31.34 21.56
C ALA A 193 13.56 -32.04 21.50
N GLY A 194 12.66 -31.58 20.62
CA GLY A 194 11.30 -32.11 20.50
C GLY A 194 10.31 -31.54 21.51
N ASP A 195 10.68 -30.51 22.27
CA ASP A 195 9.80 -29.82 23.22
C ASP A 195 8.74 -28.97 22.53
N ILE A 196 9.01 -28.54 21.29
CA ILE A 196 8.06 -27.84 20.42
C ILE A 196 7.74 -28.76 19.23
N ASP A 197 6.47 -29.11 19.08
CA ASP A 197 6.02 -29.97 17.97
C ASP A 197 6.05 -29.19 16.64
N ARG A 198 6.64 -29.80 15.62
CA ARG A 198 6.68 -29.27 14.25
C ARG A 198 5.28 -29.09 13.67
N PHE A 199 4.33 -29.94 14.06
CA PHE A 199 2.94 -29.78 13.63
C PHE A 199 2.24 -28.58 14.30
N ALA A 200 2.60 -28.28 15.55
CA ALA A 200 2.09 -27.09 16.27
C ALA A 200 2.60 -25.79 15.64
N LEU A 201 3.82 -25.78 15.08
CA LEU A 201 4.38 -24.62 14.37
C LEU A 201 3.61 -24.24 13.09
N VAL A 202 2.92 -25.20 12.45
CA VAL A 202 2.19 -24.97 11.19
C VAL A 202 0.71 -24.72 11.44
N SER A 203 0.14 -25.35 12.47
CA SER A 203 -1.30 -25.32 12.75
C SER A 203 -1.72 -24.17 13.67
N THR A 204 -0.78 -23.55 14.39
CA THR A 204 -1.12 -22.51 15.38
C THR A 204 -1.14 -21.12 14.77
N ASN A 205 -2.19 -20.36 15.08
CA ASN A 205 -2.40 -18.99 14.60
C ASN A 205 -1.56 -17.93 15.35
N ASP A 206 -1.02 -18.28 16.52
CA ASP A 206 -0.25 -17.38 17.39
C ASP A 206 0.98 -18.10 17.95
N LEU A 207 2.05 -18.13 17.16
CA LEU A 207 3.29 -18.82 17.51
C LEU A 207 3.99 -18.19 18.71
N TRP A 208 3.85 -16.87 18.86
CA TRP A 208 4.54 -16.13 19.90
C TRP A 208 4.02 -16.52 21.29
N ASN A 209 2.70 -16.52 21.48
CA ASN A 209 2.10 -16.77 22.78
C ASN A 209 1.92 -18.27 23.10
N SER A 210 1.95 -19.17 22.11
CA SER A 210 1.79 -20.61 22.35
C SER A 210 3.13 -21.36 22.40
N GLU A 211 3.82 -21.40 21.27
CA GLU A 211 5.01 -22.25 21.08
C GLU A 211 6.24 -21.55 21.64
N PHE A 212 6.37 -20.26 21.37
CA PHE A 212 7.54 -19.47 21.74
C PHE A 212 7.44 -18.91 23.15
N ALA A 213 6.29 -19.09 23.82
CA ALA A 213 6.15 -18.78 25.23
C ALA A 213 7.07 -19.70 26.05
N CYS A 214 8.07 -19.08 26.65
CA CYS A 214 9.04 -19.74 27.53
C CYS A 214 8.51 -19.76 28.97
N THR A 215 7.47 -20.58 29.19
CA THR A 215 6.93 -20.81 30.53
C THR A 215 7.76 -21.83 31.31
N THR A 216 7.71 -21.73 32.64
CA THR A 216 8.35 -22.66 33.57
C THR A 216 7.94 -24.10 33.26
N GLY A 217 8.90 -24.93 32.84
CA GLY A 217 8.71 -26.35 32.55
C GLY A 217 9.19 -26.83 31.17
N LYS A 218 9.48 -25.93 30.21
CA LYS A 218 10.12 -26.26 28.91
C LYS A 218 11.65 -26.15 28.99
N LEU A 219 12.43 -26.87 28.15
CA LEU A 219 13.90 -26.73 28.04
C LEU A 219 14.33 -25.28 27.86
N CYS A 220 13.50 -24.49 27.18
CA CYS A 220 13.65 -23.05 27.04
C CYS A 220 13.90 -22.34 28.39
N ALA A 221 13.26 -22.76 29.49
CA ALA A 221 13.41 -22.12 30.80
C ALA A 221 14.81 -22.28 31.42
N ALA A 222 15.60 -23.26 30.96
CA ALA A 222 16.97 -23.48 31.41
C ALA A 222 18.03 -22.80 30.51
N LEU A 223 17.61 -22.21 29.40
CA LEU A 223 18.49 -21.56 28.43
C LEU A 223 18.62 -20.06 28.70
N THR A 224 19.68 -19.47 28.17
CA THR A 224 19.96 -18.03 28.23
C THR A 224 20.16 -17.46 26.84
N THR A 225 19.74 -16.23 26.64
CA THR A 225 19.93 -15.48 25.39
C THR A 225 20.51 -14.11 25.69
N VAL A 226 21.07 -13.45 24.67
CA VAL A 226 21.44 -12.04 24.77
C VAL A 226 20.25 -11.17 24.39
N TYR A 227 19.87 -10.26 25.27
CA TYR A 227 18.83 -9.25 25.05
C TYR A 227 19.49 -7.88 24.83
N TYR A 228 19.13 -7.21 23.74
CA TYR A 228 19.57 -5.89 23.35
C TYR A 228 18.45 -4.87 23.52
N SER A 229 18.80 -3.67 24.00
CA SER A 229 17.89 -2.54 24.08
C SER A 229 18.67 -1.22 23.96
N SER A 230 17.96 -0.10 23.89
CA SER A 230 18.59 1.23 23.90
C SER A 230 19.40 1.51 25.17
N MET A 231 19.06 0.87 26.30
CA MET A 231 19.81 0.96 27.56
C MET A 231 21.01 -0.02 27.60
N TYR A 232 20.93 -1.11 26.84
CA TYR A 232 21.94 -2.16 26.78
C TYR A 232 22.35 -2.44 25.32
N PRO A 233 23.08 -1.52 24.67
CA PRO A 233 23.43 -1.66 23.26
C PRO A 233 24.40 -2.82 23.00
N GLU A 234 25.24 -3.16 23.98
CA GLU A 234 26.15 -4.32 23.91
C GLU A 234 25.47 -5.66 24.23
N GLY A 235 24.21 -5.60 24.67
CA GLY A 235 23.42 -6.75 25.07
C GLY A 235 23.71 -7.22 26.50
N ILE A 236 22.70 -7.80 27.14
CA ILE A 236 22.81 -8.45 28.45
C ILE A 236 22.36 -9.90 28.34
N VAL A 237 23.07 -10.81 29.03
CA VAL A 237 22.67 -12.22 29.09
C VAL A 237 21.51 -12.35 30.07
N GLU A 238 20.36 -12.80 29.59
CA GLU A 238 19.18 -13.06 30.40
C GLU A 238 18.67 -14.49 30.17
N GLY A 239 18.00 -15.05 31.18
CA GLY A 239 17.26 -16.29 31.02
C GLY A 239 16.14 -16.11 29.99
N CYS A 240 15.91 -17.12 29.15
CA CYS A 240 14.89 -17.06 28.10
C CYS A 240 13.48 -16.66 28.59
N PRO A 241 13.00 -17.03 29.80
CA PRO A 241 11.72 -16.54 30.31
C PRO A 241 11.68 -15.02 30.52
N ASN A 242 12.77 -14.42 31.00
CA ASN A 242 12.87 -12.98 31.22
C ASN A 242 13.01 -12.25 29.87
N ALA A 243 13.83 -12.78 28.96
CA ALA A 243 13.97 -12.24 27.62
C ALA A 243 12.64 -12.27 26.85
N TYR A 244 11.87 -13.36 26.95
CA TYR A 244 10.53 -13.45 26.35
C TYR A 244 9.60 -12.34 26.87
N ALA A 245 9.58 -12.11 28.19
CA ALA A 245 8.74 -11.08 28.80
C ALA A 245 9.11 -9.67 28.31
N ARG A 246 10.41 -9.36 28.21
CA ARG A 246 10.90 -8.07 27.71
C ARG A 246 10.60 -7.88 26.22
N ILE A 247 10.95 -8.85 25.39
CA ILE A 247 10.70 -8.79 23.95
C ILE A 247 9.19 -8.66 23.68
N SER A 248 8.34 -9.36 24.46
CA SER A 248 6.89 -9.22 24.35
C SER A 248 6.41 -7.80 24.65
N ALA A 249 7.02 -7.11 25.62
CA ALA A 249 6.71 -5.72 25.91
C ALA A 249 7.20 -4.79 24.79
N ASP A 250 8.41 -5.00 24.30
CA ASP A 250 8.99 -4.21 23.20
C ASP A 250 8.17 -4.35 21.90
N ILE A 251 7.62 -5.54 21.62
CA ILE A 251 6.69 -5.76 20.49
C ILE A 251 5.42 -4.91 20.64
N VAL A 252 4.87 -4.78 21.85
CA VAL A 252 3.68 -3.96 22.10
C VAL A 252 4.00 -2.48 21.88
N ASP A 253 5.16 -2.01 22.32
CA ASP A 253 5.60 -0.63 22.08
C ASP A 253 5.81 -0.33 20.58
N GLU A 254 6.28 -1.32 19.82
CA GLU A 254 6.49 -1.24 18.37
C GLU A 254 5.19 -1.14 17.56
N TYR A 255 4.03 -1.51 18.11
CA TYR A 255 2.75 -1.45 17.39
C TYR A 255 2.44 -0.04 16.86
N SER A 256 2.68 1.00 17.66
CA SER A 256 2.47 2.38 17.23
C SER A 256 3.30 2.75 16.00
N THR A 257 4.57 2.33 15.99
CA THR A 257 5.50 2.50 14.87
C THR A 257 5.05 1.70 13.64
N ALA A 258 4.55 0.48 13.84
CA ALA A 258 4.03 -0.38 12.80
C ALA A 258 2.81 0.24 12.10
N TRP A 259 1.83 0.74 12.86
CA TRP A 259 0.64 1.40 12.32
C TRP A 259 1.00 2.62 11.49
N LYS A 260 1.91 3.46 12.00
CA LYS A 260 2.39 4.63 11.28
C LYS A 260 3.11 4.27 9.97
N ASP A 261 3.93 3.22 9.98
CA ASP A 261 4.62 2.75 8.78
C ASP A 261 3.64 2.22 7.73
N LEU A 262 2.70 1.37 8.14
CA LEU A 262 1.68 0.82 7.27
C LEU A 262 0.77 1.91 6.70
N LYS A 263 0.37 2.89 7.52
CA LYS A 263 -0.37 4.07 7.08
C LYS A 263 0.36 4.75 5.93
N THR A 264 1.64 5.03 6.15
CA THR A 264 2.46 5.81 5.23
C THR A 264 2.68 5.07 3.92
N LYS A 265 2.90 3.75 3.97
CA LYS A 265 3.11 2.90 2.79
C LYS A 265 1.85 2.75 1.93
N VAL A 266 0.68 2.60 2.56
CA VAL A 266 -0.57 2.24 1.87
C VAL A 266 -1.39 3.46 1.48
N PHE A 267 -1.48 4.46 2.37
CA PHE A 267 -2.34 5.62 2.20
C PHE A 267 -1.57 6.92 1.95
N GLY A 268 -0.25 6.90 2.13
CA GLY A 268 0.58 8.09 2.06
C GLY A 268 0.50 8.97 3.31
N THR A 269 1.43 9.93 3.41
CA THR A 269 1.59 10.80 4.58
C THR A 269 0.44 11.80 4.78
N ALA A 270 -0.28 12.16 3.71
CA ALA A 270 -1.36 13.14 3.73
C ALA A 270 -2.76 12.52 3.98
N SER A 271 -2.83 11.22 4.26
CA SER A 271 -4.10 10.53 4.52
C SER A 271 -4.74 10.97 5.83
N ALA A 272 -6.06 11.21 5.78
CA ALA A 272 -6.88 11.55 6.94
C ALA A 272 -7.31 10.32 7.76
N ILE A 273 -6.92 9.11 7.36
CA ILE A 273 -7.11 7.87 8.14
C ILE A 273 -6.30 7.93 9.42
N SER A 274 -6.91 7.57 10.56
CA SER A 274 -6.20 7.52 11.84
C SER A 274 -5.30 6.27 11.91
N GLU A 275 -4.17 6.37 12.61
CA GLU A 275 -3.32 5.21 12.90
C GLU A 275 -4.06 4.15 13.73
N THR A 276 -5.06 4.57 14.51
CA THR A 276 -5.94 3.69 15.29
C THR A 276 -6.91 2.86 14.46
N ASP A 277 -7.17 3.27 13.22
CA ASP A 277 -8.12 2.58 12.35
C ASP A 277 -7.48 1.36 11.67
N ILE A 278 -6.15 1.39 11.50
CA ILE A 278 -5.36 0.32 10.85
C ILE A 278 -5.51 -1.04 11.54
N PRO A 279 -5.34 -1.17 12.87
CA PRO A 279 -5.51 -2.47 13.52
C PRO A 279 -6.95 -2.99 13.42
N VAL A 280 -7.95 -2.12 13.39
CA VAL A 280 -9.37 -2.50 13.18
C VAL A 280 -9.56 -3.05 11.77
N TYR A 281 -9.04 -2.34 10.76
CA TYR A 281 -9.11 -2.80 9.36
C TYR A 281 -8.41 -4.14 9.17
N LEU A 282 -7.20 -4.30 9.69
CA LEU A 282 -6.48 -5.58 9.62
C LEU A 282 -7.24 -6.70 10.36
N GLY A 283 -7.87 -6.41 11.50
CA GLY A 283 -8.68 -7.37 12.25
C GLY A 283 -9.93 -7.84 11.51
N GLU A 284 -10.49 -7.03 10.62
CA GLU A 284 -11.65 -7.42 9.79
C GLU A 284 -11.25 -8.09 8.46
N ILE A 285 -10.15 -7.65 7.86
CA ILE A 285 -9.67 -8.12 6.56
C ILE A 285 -8.97 -9.48 6.67
N THR A 286 -8.25 -9.74 7.76
CA THR A 286 -7.49 -10.98 7.94
C THR A 286 -8.41 -12.21 8.00
N PRO A 287 -9.50 -12.23 8.77
CA PRO A 287 -10.46 -13.34 8.75
C PRO A 287 -11.15 -13.48 7.40
N PHE A 288 -11.40 -12.36 6.69
CA PHE A 288 -12.06 -12.39 5.40
C PHE A 288 -11.17 -12.97 4.28
N LEU A 289 -9.91 -12.56 4.19
CA LEU A 289 -9.01 -12.98 3.10
C LEU A 289 -8.24 -14.28 3.41
N MET A 290 -7.87 -14.49 4.67
CA MET A 290 -7.03 -15.62 5.07
C MET A 290 -7.79 -16.70 5.83
N SER A 291 -9.07 -16.46 6.19
CA SER A 291 -9.86 -17.35 7.06
C SER A 291 -9.19 -17.61 8.43
N VAL A 292 -8.34 -16.69 8.89
CA VAL A 292 -7.69 -16.77 10.20
C VAL A 292 -8.26 -15.68 11.11
N SER A 293 -8.75 -16.06 12.29
CA SER A 293 -9.25 -15.12 13.30
C SER A 293 -8.09 -14.48 14.06
N LEU A 294 -7.53 -13.40 13.53
CA LEU A 294 -6.47 -12.62 14.17
C LEU A 294 -6.87 -11.16 14.27
N THR A 295 -6.61 -10.55 15.42
CA THR A 295 -6.64 -9.09 15.57
C THR A 295 -5.46 -8.48 14.80
N GLY A 296 -5.53 -7.19 14.44
CA GLY A 296 -4.42 -6.51 13.76
C GLY A 296 -3.11 -6.61 14.53
N GLU A 297 -3.15 -6.47 15.86
CA GLU A 297 -1.98 -6.64 16.74
C GLU A 297 -1.39 -8.06 16.67
N ASN A 298 -2.23 -9.09 16.73
CA ASN A 298 -1.77 -10.47 16.64
C ASN A 298 -1.19 -10.78 15.25
N LEU A 299 -1.74 -10.19 14.19
CA LEU A 299 -1.17 -10.30 12.84
C LEU A 299 0.25 -9.74 12.77
N ILE A 300 0.50 -8.55 13.33
CA ILE A 300 1.83 -7.95 13.32
C ILE A 300 2.80 -8.75 14.19
N ARG A 301 2.38 -9.18 15.36
CA ARG A 301 3.19 -10.07 16.21
C ARG A 301 3.57 -11.36 15.48
N GLN A 302 2.60 -11.98 14.81
CA GLN A 302 2.82 -13.18 14.02
C GLN A 302 3.76 -12.91 12.83
N ALA A 303 3.63 -11.78 12.14
CA ALA A 303 4.51 -11.37 11.06
C ALA A 303 5.96 -11.17 11.54
N ILE A 304 6.16 -10.46 12.66
CA ILE A 304 7.48 -10.27 13.28
C ILE A 304 8.12 -11.62 13.63
N THR A 305 7.33 -12.52 14.21
CA THR A 305 7.77 -13.85 14.64
C THR A 305 8.18 -14.72 13.45
N ILE A 306 7.33 -14.85 12.44
CA ILE A 306 7.60 -15.62 11.22
C ILE A 306 8.81 -15.05 10.48
N GLN A 307 8.90 -13.73 10.34
CA GLN A 307 9.98 -13.10 9.60
C GLN A 307 11.33 -13.26 10.31
N SER A 308 11.35 -13.18 11.64
CA SER A 308 12.55 -13.44 12.44
C SER A 308 12.95 -14.91 12.40
N LEU A 309 11.98 -15.83 12.45
CA LEU A 309 12.22 -17.26 12.29
C LEU A 309 12.80 -17.60 10.92
N ASN A 310 12.26 -17.02 9.83
CA ASN A 310 12.76 -17.20 8.47
C ASN A 310 14.19 -16.68 8.29
N GLN A 311 14.55 -15.58 8.97
CA GLN A 311 15.91 -15.07 8.96
C GLN A 311 16.87 -16.02 9.68
N VAL A 312 16.50 -16.48 10.88
CA VAL A 312 17.31 -17.44 11.64
C VAL A 312 17.46 -18.76 10.92
N SER A 313 16.40 -19.29 10.31
CA SER A 313 16.45 -20.56 9.57
C SER A 313 17.31 -20.47 8.32
N ALA A 314 17.29 -19.34 7.60
CA ALA A 314 18.20 -19.10 6.48
C ALA A 314 19.68 -19.02 6.92
N GLU A 315 19.95 -18.36 8.04
CA GLU A 315 21.29 -18.31 8.63
C GLU A 315 21.75 -19.69 9.11
N PHE A 316 20.86 -20.48 9.68
CA PHE A 316 21.16 -21.84 10.10
C PHE A 316 21.43 -22.76 8.91
N ALA A 317 20.61 -22.68 7.86
CA ALA A 317 20.80 -23.46 6.63
C ALA A 317 22.13 -23.14 5.94
N THR A 318 22.51 -21.86 5.89
CA THR A 318 23.82 -21.46 5.36
C THR A 318 24.95 -21.95 6.26
N ALA A 319 24.86 -21.79 7.58
CA ALA A 319 25.87 -22.28 8.52
C ALA A 319 26.06 -23.81 8.43
N VAL A 320 24.96 -24.57 8.31
CA VAL A 320 25.00 -26.03 8.10
C VAL A 320 25.62 -26.38 6.75
N ALA A 321 25.27 -25.67 5.67
CA ALA A 321 25.90 -25.89 4.37
C ALA A 321 27.42 -25.59 4.40
N TYR A 322 27.85 -24.56 5.14
CA TYR A 322 29.27 -24.30 5.38
C TYR A 322 29.91 -25.40 6.23
N GLN A 323 29.22 -25.91 7.23
CA GLN A 323 29.73 -26.98 8.09
C GLN A 323 29.83 -28.32 7.35
N GLU A 324 28.88 -28.65 6.48
CA GLU A 324 28.95 -29.80 5.57
C GLU A 324 30.04 -29.61 4.52
N ALA A 325 30.21 -28.41 3.96
CA ALA A 325 31.31 -28.12 3.04
C ALA A 325 32.67 -28.23 3.74
N TYR A 326 32.78 -27.78 5.00
CA TYR A 326 33.99 -27.89 5.81
C TYR A 326 34.27 -29.34 6.23
N LEU A 327 33.25 -30.10 6.64
CA LEU A 327 33.37 -31.54 6.93
C LEU A 327 33.69 -32.35 5.68
N ASN A 328 33.17 -31.99 4.51
CA ASN A 328 33.53 -32.59 3.22
C ASN A 328 34.93 -32.17 2.75
N ALA A 329 35.39 -30.97 3.07
CA ALA A 329 36.76 -30.54 2.84
C ALA A 329 37.74 -31.26 3.78
N LEU A 330 37.37 -31.43 5.06
CA LEU A 330 38.13 -32.18 6.06
C LEU A 330 38.15 -33.68 5.78
N SER A 331 37.06 -34.27 5.27
CA SER A 331 37.06 -35.69 4.87
C SER A 331 37.91 -35.94 3.63
N ARG A 332 38.01 -34.96 2.72
CA ARG A 332 38.97 -34.98 1.61
C ARG A 332 40.42 -34.80 2.07
N LEU A 333 40.67 -34.05 3.15
CA LEU A 333 41.99 -33.90 3.77
C LEU A 333 42.38 -35.14 4.59
N ASN A 334 41.43 -35.79 5.27
CA ASN A 334 41.64 -36.99 6.09
C ASN A 334 41.59 -38.31 5.31
N MET A 335 41.41 -38.30 3.98
CA MET A 335 41.73 -39.47 3.15
C MET A 335 43.25 -39.73 3.02
N LEU A 336 44.08 -38.96 3.71
CA LEU A 336 45.51 -39.24 3.88
C LEU A 336 45.91 -39.77 5.26
N ASP A 337 45.00 -39.93 6.24
CA ASP A 337 45.35 -40.61 7.49
C ASP A 337 44.16 -41.28 8.22
N PHE A 338 44.19 -42.62 8.15
CA PHE A 338 43.68 -43.63 9.08
C PHE A 338 42.26 -43.57 9.66
N GLY A 339 41.56 -44.70 9.49
CA GLY A 339 40.17 -44.89 9.87
C GLY A 339 39.86 -44.97 11.37
N ARG A 340 38.63 -44.54 11.70
CA ARG A 340 37.79 -45.14 12.74
C ARG A 340 36.34 -44.71 12.52
N GLY A 341 35.54 -45.64 11.98
CA GLY A 341 34.10 -45.49 11.84
C GLY A 341 33.39 -45.50 13.19
N GLY A 342 32.26 -44.77 13.27
CA GLY A 342 31.34 -44.87 14.41
C GLY A 342 30.39 -43.68 14.56
N THR A 343 30.84 -42.46 14.30
CA THR A 343 30.05 -41.23 14.60
C THR A 343 29.34 -40.61 13.39
N LEU A 344 29.68 -41.02 12.16
CA LEU A 344 29.10 -40.45 10.93
C LEU A 344 27.64 -40.83 10.69
N ASN A 345 27.20 -42.02 11.14
CA ASN A 345 25.85 -42.51 10.89
C ASN A 345 24.80 -41.86 11.81
N ALA A 346 25.19 -41.34 12.97
CA ALA A 346 24.28 -40.68 13.90
C ALA A 346 23.86 -39.28 13.42
N MET A 347 24.77 -38.53 12.78
CA MET A 347 24.45 -37.21 12.21
C MET A 347 23.66 -37.31 10.90
N LYS A 348 23.90 -38.34 10.09
CA LYS A 348 23.14 -38.55 8.85
C LYS A 348 21.65 -38.87 9.10
N GLY A 349 21.36 -39.61 10.17
CA GLY A 349 19.96 -39.91 10.56
C GLY A 349 19.18 -38.70 11.07
N VAL A 350 19.86 -37.70 11.65
CA VAL A 350 19.23 -36.44 12.09
C VAL A 350 18.94 -35.51 10.91
N ILE A 351 19.75 -35.58 9.85
CA ILE A 351 19.61 -34.75 8.64
C ILE A 351 18.46 -35.26 7.74
N GLU A 352 18.26 -36.57 7.63
CA GLU A 352 17.15 -37.14 6.83
C GLU A 352 15.76 -36.98 7.49
N THR A 353 15.69 -36.59 8.76
CA THR A 353 14.42 -36.32 9.48
C THR A 353 14.03 -34.85 9.53
N LEU A 354 14.83 -33.95 8.94
CA LEU A 354 14.61 -32.50 8.90
C LEU A 354 14.32 -31.94 7.49
N LEU A 355 14.39 -32.78 6.45
CA LEU A 355 13.78 -32.56 5.13
C LEU A 355 12.42 -33.27 5.10
#